data_AF-A0A2M7CKG1-F1
#
_entry.id   AF-A0A2M7CKG1-F1
#
_cell.length_a   1.000
_cell.length_b   1.000
_cell.length_c   1.000
_cell.angle_alpha   90.00
_cell.angle_beta   90.00
_cell.angle_gamma   90.00
#
_symmetry.space_group_name_H-M   'P 1'
#
loop_
_entity.id
_entity.type
_entity.pdbx_description
1 polymer ?
#
loop_
_entity_poly.entity_id
_entity_poly.type
_entity_poly.pdbx_seq_one_letter_code
_entity_poly.pdbx_strand_id
1 'polypeptide(L)'
;MAAKLPVLPTSEQLQPIAQKFGVRLIVLFGSVARGRIHEESDIDVAVLTERPLTFNKRLKLWSALSPLFRADIDLAILNHANPLFGFRIANEGKVLFEGAPRVWENWKSYAVRYYWDTAKFREDLEKRLARSVERARYAISR
;
A
#
# COMPACT_ATOMS: atom_id res chain seq x y z
N MET A 1 -2.00 29.44 6.71
CA MET A 1 -0.67 28.90 6.34
C MET A 1 -0.91 27.76 5.37
N ALA A 2 -0.56 27.93 4.11
CA ALA A 2 -0.75 26.89 3.10
C ALA A 2 0.22 25.74 3.40
N ALA A 3 -0.31 24.58 3.77
CA ALA A 3 0.48 23.37 3.93
C ALA A 3 1.25 23.13 2.61
N LYS A 4 2.59 23.10 2.68
CA LYS A 4 3.40 22.67 1.54
C LYS A 4 3.03 21.21 1.27
N LEU A 5 2.38 20.96 0.13
CA LEU A 5 2.16 19.58 -0.31
C LEU A 5 3.52 18.88 -0.45
N PRO A 6 3.65 17.61 -0.03
CA PRO A 6 4.83 16.82 -0.35
C PRO A 6 5.03 16.80 -1.86
N VAL A 7 6.28 16.99 -2.28
CA VAL A 7 6.63 16.98 -3.71
C VAL A 7 6.53 15.54 -4.18
N LEU A 8 5.48 15.24 -4.95
CA LEU A 8 5.35 13.93 -5.59
C LEU A 8 6.33 13.88 -6.78
N PRO A 9 7.12 12.81 -6.90
CA PRO A 9 8.02 12.65 -8.03
C PRO A 9 7.25 12.43 -9.33
N THR A 10 7.82 12.89 -10.44
CA THR A 10 7.26 12.63 -11.77
C THR A 10 7.53 11.19 -12.20
N SER A 11 6.73 10.69 -13.14
CA SER A 11 6.94 9.36 -13.75
C SER A 11 8.36 9.20 -14.34
N GLU A 12 8.91 10.27 -14.91
CA GLU A 12 10.28 10.31 -15.45
C GLU A 12 11.35 10.08 -14.39
N GLN A 13 11.18 10.62 -13.18
CA GLN A 13 12.12 10.41 -12.06
C GLN A 13 12.03 8.99 -11.51
N LEU A 14 10.85 8.37 -11.58
CA LEU A 14 10.60 7.02 -11.10
C LEU A 14 11.06 5.94 -12.08
N GLN A 15 11.09 6.24 -13.39
CA GLN A 15 11.40 5.27 -14.44
C GLN A 15 12.76 4.56 -14.29
N PRO A 16 13.90 5.25 -14.00
CA PRO A 16 15.19 4.57 -13.85
C PRO A 16 15.23 3.61 -12.66
N ILE A 17 14.60 3.99 -11.55
CA ILE A 17 14.46 3.13 -10.37
C ILE A 17 13.57 1.95 -10.72
N ALA A 18 12.46 2.20 -11.42
CA ALA A 18 11.54 1.15 -11.79
C ALA A 18 12.19 0.07 -12.66
N GLN A 19 12.96 0.46 -13.66
CA GLN A 19 13.72 -0.46 -14.51
C GLN A 19 14.76 -1.25 -13.72
N LYS A 20 15.51 -0.58 -12.83
CA LYS A 20 16.56 -1.24 -12.02
C LYS A 20 16.02 -2.32 -11.08
N PHE A 21 14.82 -2.11 -10.53
CA PHE A 21 14.23 -3.01 -9.53
C PHE A 21 13.10 -3.90 -10.09
N GLY A 22 12.78 -3.80 -11.38
CA GLY A 22 11.68 -4.55 -12.00
C GLY A 22 10.31 -4.12 -11.45
N VAL A 23 10.13 -2.84 -11.18
CA VAL A 23 8.87 -2.27 -10.71
C VAL A 23 7.93 -2.07 -11.89
N ARG A 24 6.72 -2.61 -11.76
CA ARG A 24 5.66 -2.49 -12.77
C ARG A 24 4.68 -1.36 -12.49
N LEU A 25 4.52 -1.01 -11.21
CA LEU A 25 3.52 -0.05 -10.75
C LEU A 25 3.96 0.57 -9.43
N ILE A 26 3.80 1.88 -9.31
CA ILE A 26 3.98 2.65 -8.07
C ILE A 26 2.68 3.43 -7.83
N VAL A 27 2.12 3.25 -6.64
CA VAL A 27 0.84 3.83 -6.24
C VAL A 27 1.03 4.54 -4.90
N LEU A 28 0.65 5.81 -4.85
CA LEU A 28 0.47 6.54 -3.61
C LEU A 28 -0.87 6.13 -3.00
N PHE A 29 -0.91 5.81 -1.70
CA PHE A 29 -2.16 5.54 -0.99
C PHE A 29 -2.20 6.28 0.35
N GLY A 30 -3.19 5.98 1.19
CA GLY A 30 -3.23 6.50 2.56
C GLY A 30 -3.71 7.96 2.71
N SER A 31 -3.31 8.58 3.82
CA SER A 31 -3.74 9.93 4.24
C SER A 31 -3.40 11.00 3.21
N VAL A 32 -2.23 10.87 2.58
CA VAL A 32 -1.75 11.78 1.51
C VAL A 32 -2.64 11.66 0.27
N ALA A 33 -3.05 10.44 -0.11
CA ALA A 33 -3.99 10.26 -1.23
C ALA A 33 -5.37 10.87 -0.94
N ARG A 34 -5.80 10.90 0.33
CA ARG A 34 -7.08 11.47 0.81
C ARG A 34 -7.07 12.99 1.07
N GLY A 35 -5.95 13.68 0.85
CA GLY A 35 -5.86 15.15 0.93
C GLY A 35 -5.82 15.74 2.35
N ARG A 36 -5.60 14.91 3.38
CA ARG A 36 -5.33 15.36 4.75
C ARG A 36 -3.83 15.37 4.96
N ILE A 37 -3.17 16.44 4.53
CA ILE A 37 -1.71 16.57 4.58
C ILE A 37 -1.33 17.41 5.80
N HIS A 38 -0.65 16.80 6.76
CA HIS A 38 0.19 17.50 7.75
C HIS A 38 1.66 17.48 7.29
N GLU A 39 2.44 18.51 7.65
CA GLU A 39 3.86 18.68 7.24
C GLU A 39 4.79 17.50 7.60
N GLU A 40 4.39 16.65 8.53
CA GLU A 40 5.13 15.45 8.98
C GLU A 40 4.47 14.13 8.53
N SER A 41 3.56 14.16 7.57
CA SER A 41 2.83 12.94 7.19
C SER A 41 3.72 11.96 6.45
N ASP A 42 3.87 10.75 7.01
CA ASP A 42 4.45 9.59 6.33
C ASP A 42 3.77 9.38 4.97
N ILE A 43 4.57 9.19 3.93
CA ILE A 43 4.07 8.98 2.56
C ILE A 43 3.94 7.47 2.32
N ASP A 44 2.70 6.99 2.30
CA ASP A 44 2.35 5.60 2.01
C ASP A 44 2.51 5.29 0.50
N VAL A 45 3.53 4.51 0.14
CA VAL A 45 3.84 4.14 -1.25
C VAL A 45 3.77 2.63 -1.43
N ALA A 46 2.92 2.19 -2.36
CA ALA A 46 2.75 0.79 -2.72
C ALA A 46 3.43 0.50 -4.04
N VAL A 47 4.18 -0.60 -4.08
CA VAL A 47 4.94 -1.01 -5.26
C VAL A 47 4.57 -2.44 -5.67
N LEU A 48 4.27 -2.61 -6.96
CA LEU A 48 4.20 -3.93 -7.59
C LEU A 48 5.48 -4.18 -8.39
N THR A 49 6.08 -5.34 -8.18
CA THR A 49 7.27 -5.78 -8.92
C THR A 49 6.98 -7.02 -9.75
N GLU A 50 7.78 -7.28 -10.78
CA GLU A 50 7.66 -8.49 -11.61
C GLU A 50 7.79 -9.78 -10.78
N ARG A 51 8.66 -9.76 -9.78
CA ARG A 51 8.90 -10.88 -8.87
C ARG A 51 8.99 -10.37 -7.44
N PRO A 52 8.53 -11.15 -6.45
CA PRO A 52 8.66 -10.78 -5.04
C PRO A 52 10.10 -10.38 -4.69
N LEU A 53 10.24 -9.21 -4.07
CA LEU A 53 11.53 -8.70 -3.66
C LEU A 53 12.02 -9.41 -2.39
N THR A 54 13.29 -9.83 -2.40
CA THR A 54 14.01 -10.18 -1.16
C THR A 54 14.09 -8.96 -0.24
N PHE A 55 14.22 -9.18 1.07
CA PHE A 55 14.36 -8.10 2.07
C PHE A 55 15.43 -7.05 1.68
N ASN A 56 16.62 -7.50 1.29
CA ASN A 56 17.71 -6.62 0.89
C ASN A 56 17.37 -5.76 -0.34
N LYS A 57 16.63 -6.31 -1.32
CA LYS A 57 16.17 -5.55 -2.49
C LYS A 57 15.07 -4.56 -2.12
N ARG A 58 14.17 -4.93 -1.21
CA ARG A 58 13.14 -4.02 -0.68
C ARG A 58 13.79 -2.82 0.02
N LEU A 59 14.80 -3.06 0.85
CA LEU A 59 15.53 -1.98 1.52
C LEU A 59 16.24 -1.05 0.52
N LYS A 60 16.93 -1.63 -0.48
CA LYS A 60 17.58 -0.84 -1.54
C LYS A 60 16.57 -0.03 -2.37
N LEU A 61 15.40 -0.58 -2.64
CA LEU A 61 14.33 0.13 -3.34
C LEU A 61 13.80 1.28 -2.47
N TRP A 62 13.56 1.04 -1.19
CA TRP A 62 13.15 2.07 -0.22
C TRP A 62 14.16 3.22 -0.17
N SER A 63 15.45 2.92 -0.03
CA SER A 63 16.52 3.93 -0.03
C SER A 63 16.66 4.69 -1.36
N ALA A 64 16.29 4.08 -2.49
CA ALA A 64 16.29 4.74 -3.79
C ALA A 64 15.08 5.68 -3.97
N LEU A 65 13.93 5.30 -3.42
CA LEU A 65 12.69 6.07 -3.54
C LEU A 65 12.62 7.23 -2.54
N SER A 66 12.98 7.00 -1.27
CA SER A 66 12.84 7.98 -0.19
C SER A 66 13.38 9.39 -0.53
N PRO A 67 14.57 9.56 -1.14
CA PRO A 67 15.08 10.88 -1.51
C PRO A 67 14.22 11.63 -2.52
N LEU A 68 13.47 10.92 -3.38
CA LEU A 68 12.60 11.54 -4.38
C LEU A 68 11.35 12.16 -3.77
N PHE A 69 10.88 11.61 -2.66
CA PHE A 69 9.68 12.08 -1.95
C PHE A 69 9.99 13.16 -0.91
N ARG A 70 11.28 13.38 -0.58
CA ARG A 70 11.76 14.36 0.42
C ARG A 70 11.08 14.23 1.80
N ALA A 71 10.59 13.03 2.12
CA ALA A 71 9.95 12.67 3.37
C ALA A 71 10.15 11.17 3.63
N ASP A 72 9.81 10.73 4.83
CA ASP A 72 9.77 9.30 5.14
C ASP A 72 8.64 8.62 4.37
N ILE A 73 8.98 7.46 3.78
CA ILE A 73 8.05 6.66 3.00
C ILE A 73 7.79 5.33 3.72
N ASP A 74 6.53 4.92 3.81
CA ASP A 74 6.19 3.54 4.12
C ASP A 74 6.02 2.75 2.82
N LEU A 75 6.93 1.81 2.58
CA LEU A 75 6.96 1.01 1.35
C LEU A 75 6.18 -0.29 1.53
N ALA A 76 5.00 -0.34 0.93
CA ALA A 76 4.18 -1.53 0.81
C ALA A 76 4.51 -2.34 -0.47
N ILE A 77 4.54 -3.67 -0.37
CA ILE A 77 4.75 -4.56 -1.52
C ILE A 77 3.44 -5.23 -1.92
N LEU A 78 2.98 -4.94 -3.15
CA LEU A 78 1.69 -5.38 -3.66
C LEU A 78 1.64 -6.85 -4.09
N ASN A 79 2.81 -7.48 -4.33
CA ASN A 79 2.90 -8.88 -4.77
C ASN A 79 2.22 -9.86 -3.80
N HIS A 80 2.23 -9.55 -2.50
CA HIS A 80 1.65 -10.39 -1.44
C HIS A 80 0.76 -9.57 -0.48
N ALA A 81 0.17 -8.49 -0.96
CA ALA A 81 -0.74 -7.69 -0.14
C ALA A 81 -1.90 -8.56 0.36
N ASN A 82 -2.19 -8.48 1.66
CA ASN A 82 -3.36 -9.15 2.22
C ASN A 82 -4.65 -8.55 1.61
N PRO A 83 -5.77 -9.29 1.60
CA PRO A 83 -6.98 -8.85 0.91
C PRO A 83 -7.54 -7.51 1.38
N LEU A 84 -7.52 -7.24 2.70
CA LEU A 84 -8.03 -5.99 3.27
C LEU A 84 -7.18 -4.80 2.82
N PHE A 85 -5.86 -4.95 2.89
CA PHE A 85 -4.91 -3.91 2.53
C PHE A 85 -4.90 -3.65 1.02
N GLY A 86 -4.93 -4.72 0.22
CA GLY A 86 -5.07 -4.63 -1.24
C GLY A 86 -6.35 -3.91 -1.65
N PHE A 87 -7.49 -4.21 -1.01
CA PHE A 87 -8.76 -3.54 -1.25
C PHE A 87 -8.71 -2.05 -0.90
N ARG A 88 -8.08 -1.68 0.21
CA ARG A 88 -7.87 -0.27 0.57
C ARG A 88 -7.08 0.47 -0.49
N ILE A 89 -5.94 -0.09 -0.93
CA ILE A 89 -5.11 0.52 -1.97
C ILE A 89 -5.87 0.62 -3.29
N ALA A 90 -6.62 -0.41 -3.67
CA ALA A 90 -7.46 -0.39 -4.87
C ALA A 90 -8.50 0.76 -4.88
N ASN A 91 -9.05 1.11 -3.73
CA ASN A 91 -10.06 2.17 -3.60
C ASN A 91 -9.47 3.57 -3.46
N GLU A 92 -8.39 3.72 -2.68
CA GLU A 92 -7.81 5.03 -2.31
C GLU A 92 -6.57 5.40 -3.14
N GLY A 93 -5.99 4.44 -3.88
CA GLY A 93 -4.71 4.57 -4.53
C GLY A 93 -4.71 5.53 -5.73
N LYS A 94 -3.66 6.33 -5.82
CA LYS A 94 -3.33 7.20 -6.96
C LYS A 94 -2.05 6.70 -7.62
N VAL A 95 -2.12 6.45 -8.92
CA VAL A 95 -0.99 5.94 -9.70
C VAL A 95 0.06 7.04 -9.88
N LEU A 96 1.31 6.73 -9.55
CA LEU A 96 2.47 7.60 -9.79
C LEU A 96 3.30 7.13 -10.99
N PHE A 97 3.36 5.82 -11.20
CA PHE A 97 4.11 5.23 -12.31
C PHE A 97 3.49 3.91 -12.75
N GLU A 98 3.41 3.71 -14.07
CA GLU A 98 3.10 2.42 -14.70
C GLU A 98 4.19 2.08 -15.71
N GLY A 99 4.76 0.89 -15.60
CA GLY A 99 5.76 0.38 -16.54
C GLY A 99 5.16 -0.18 -17.84
N ALA A 100 3.87 -0.46 -17.86
CA ALA A 100 3.14 -0.95 -19.02
C ALA A 100 1.67 -0.48 -18.95
N PRO A 101 0.97 -0.39 -20.10
CA PRO A 101 -0.45 -0.06 -20.09
C PRO A 101 -1.26 -1.05 -19.26
N ARG A 102 -2.25 -0.52 -18.53
CA ARG A 102 -3.26 -1.30 -17.80
C ARG A 102 -2.76 -2.12 -16.62
N VAL A 103 -1.58 -1.83 -16.07
CA VAL A 103 -1.06 -2.59 -14.93
C VAL A 103 -1.90 -2.32 -13.69
N TRP A 104 -2.27 -1.06 -13.47
CA TRP A 104 -3.11 -0.63 -12.36
C TRP A 104 -4.50 -1.26 -12.39
N GLU A 105 -5.20 -1.18 -13.53
CA GLU A 105 -6.55 -1.69 -13.68
C GLU A 105 -6.60 -3.20 -13.46
N ASN A 106 -5.64 -3.93 -14.04
CA ASN A 106 -5.53 -5.37 -13.84
C ASN A 106 -5.29 -5.73 -12.37
N TRP A 107 -4.37 -5.02 -11.70
CA TRP A 107 -4.08 -5.24 -10.29
C TRP A 107 -5.27 -4.86 -9.40
N LYS A 108 -5.95 -3.76 -9.69
CA LYS A 108 -7.14 -3.27 -8.98
C LYS A 108 -8.29 -4.27 -9.07
N SER A 109 -8.59 -4.77 -10.28
CA SER A 109 -9.61 -5.80 -10.46
C SER A 109 -9.27 -7.09 -9.70
N TYR A 110 -8.01 -7.52 -9.71
CA TYR A 110 -7.56 -8.66 -8.92
C TYR A 110 -7.77 -8.43 -7.41
N ALA A 111 -7.32 -7.28 -6.89
CA ALA A 111 -7.40 -6.97 -5.46
C ALA A 111 -8.84 -6.93 -4.95
N VAL A 112 -9.76 -6.34 -5.73
CA VAL A 112 -11.18 -6.29 -5.38
C VAL A 112 -11.80 -7.69 -5.38
N ARG A 113 -11.53 -8.51 -6.39
CA ARG A 113 -12.03 -9.90 -6.42
C ARG A 113 -11.48 -10.70 -5.26
N TYR A 114 -10.17 -10.62 -5.00
CA TYR A 114 -9.52 -11.34 -3.91
C TYR A 114 -10.08 -10.95 -2.53
N TYR A 115 -10.45 -9.67 -2.35
CA TYR A 115 -11.17 -9.24 -1.17
C TYR A 115 -12.52 -9.95 -1.03
N TRP A 116 -13.34 -10.02 -2.08
CA TRP A 116 -14.64 -10.69 -2.01
C TRP A 116 -14.51 -12.21 -1.83
N ASP A 117 -13.57 -12.86 -2.51
CA ASP A 117 -13.32 -14.30 -2.40
C ASP A 117 -12.97 -14.72 -0.96
N THR A 118 -12.34 -13.82 -0.21
CA THR A 118 -11.93 -14.06 1.18
C THR A 118 -12.97 -13.60 2.22
N ALA A 119 -14.13 -13.10 1.80
CA ALA A 119 -15.15 -12.54 2.69
C ALA A 119 -15.63 -13.55 3.74
N LYS A 120 -15.94 -14.78 3.33
CA LYS A 120 -16.42 -15.84 4.23
C LYS A 120 -15.40 -16.18 5.33
N PHE A 121 -14.11 -16.27 4.98
CA PHE A 121 -13.05 -16.53 5.96
C PHE A 121 -12.89 -15.38 6.96
N ARG A 122 -13.09 -14.13 6.51
CA ARG A 122 -13.05 -12.97 7.40
C ARG A 122 -14.22 -12.95 8.36
N GLU A 123 -15.42 -13.24 7.89
CA GLU A 123 -16.62 -13.32 8.75
C GLU A 123 -16.45 -14.37 9.85
N ASP A 124 -15.93 -15.55 9.52
CA ASP A 124 -15.65 -16.61 10.50
C ASP A 124 -14.60 -16.19 11.54
N LEU A 125 -13.56 -15.48 11.10
CA LEU A 125 -12.53 -14.93 11.98
C LEU A 125 -13.10 -13.86 12.92
N GLU A 126 -13.92 -12.94 12.40
CA GLU A 126 -14.59 -11.89 13.18
C GLU A 126 -15.48 -12.50 14.28
N LYS A 127 -16.29 -13.51 13.94
CA LYS A 127 -17.11 -14.24 14.92
C LYS A 127 -16.26 -14.88 16.02
N ARG A 128 -15.11 -15.47 15.67
CA ARG A 128 -14.19 -16.08 16.66
C ARG A 128 -13.56 -15.03 17.56
N LEU A 129 -13.15 -13.89 17.00
CA LEU A 129 -12.53 -12.81 17.74
C LEU A 129 -13.54 -12.17 18.71
N ALA A 130 -14.76 -11.89 18.25
CA ALA A 130 -15.84 -11.36 19.08
C ALA A 130 -16.11 -12.24 20.32
N ARG A 131 -16.24 -13.56 20.11
CA ARG A 131 -16.39 -14.54 21.21
C ARG A 131 -15.20 -14.58 22.18
N SER A 132 -14.00 -14.22 21.71
CA SER A 132 -12.79 -14.21 22.56
C SER A 132 -12.72 -12.95 23.41
N VAL A 133 -13.09 -11.80 22.84
CA VAL A 133 -13.20 -10.52 23.55
C VAL A 133 -14.31 -10.58 24.61
N GLU A 134 -15.45 -11.17 24.28
CA GLU A 134 -16.56 -11.36 25.23
C GLU A 134 -16.14 -12.22 26.44
N ARG A 135 -15.45 -13.34 26.18
CA ARG A 135 -14.90 -14.19 27.24
C ARG A 135 -13.88 -13.46 28.12
N ALA A 136 -12.99 -12.67 27.52
CA ALA A 136 -12.02 -11.87 28.27
C ALA A 136 -12.70 -10.81 29.14
N ARG A 137 -13.74 -10.14 28.63
CA ARG A 137 -14.53 -9.17 29.40
C ARG A 137 -15.21 -9.81 30.61
N TYR A 138 -15.82 -10.98 30.45
CA TYR A 138 -16.47 -11.70 31.55
C TYR A 138 -15.47 -12.11 32.65
N ALA A 139 -14.25 -12.50 32.27
CA ALA A 139 -13.20 -12.89 33.20
C ALA A 139 -12.63 -11.71 34.02
N ILE A 140 -12.67 -10.48 33.48
CA ILE A 140 -12.19 -9.26 34.17
C ILE A 140 -13.29 -8.65 35.07
N SER A 141 -14.56 -8.94 34.80
CA SER A 141 -15.70 -8.47 35.62
C SER A 141 -16.01 -9.33 36.85
N ARG A 142 -15.17 -10.33 37.15
CA ARG A 142 -15.22 -11.18 38.34
C ARG A 142 -14.04 -10.86 39.25
#